data_AF-A0A2H0Q809-F1
#
_entry.id   AF-A0A2H0Q809-F1
#
_cell.length_a   1.000
_cell.length_b   1.000
_cell.length_c   1.000
_cell.angle_alpha   90.00
_cell.angle_beta   90.00
_cell.angle_gamma   90.00
#
_symmetry.space_group_name_H-M   'P 1'
#
loop_
_entity.id
_entity.type
_entity.pdbx_description
1 polymer ?
#
loop_
_entity_poly.entity_id
_entity_poly.type
_entity_poly.pdbx_seq_one_letter_code
_entity_poly.pdbx_strand_id
1 'polypeptide(L)'
;MPFFFEVELSEVILSDEDRAEYSEHAERLLQEITTIIEVYEDNPGDLKSLKSFHKAMDRMQMQAKLYELDVIASFCEMGKLVSDNATKSTSQALNEVAAGVLADTVDVLMQMVQSIKSGEDISSMKQFESFIGRLRILVDKFKALNADNDIEKLDAIVSNLEKKD
;
A
#
# COMPACT_ATOMS: atom_id res chain seq x y z
N MET A 1 3.81 -21.57 -19.85
CA MET A 1 4.85 -20.52 -19.90
C MET A 1 4.72 -19.69 -18.65
N PRO A 2 5.78 -19.41 -17.88
CA PRO A 2 5.72 -18.32 -16.92
C PRO A 2 5.74 -17.02 -17.74
N PHE A 3 4.63 -16.29 -17.72
CA PHE A 3 4.55 -14.94 -18.25
C PHE A 3 5.27 -14.04 -17.25
N PHE A 4 6.32 -13.36 -17.69
CA PHE A 4 6.96 -12.30 -16.92
C PHE A 4 6.19 -11.02 -17.25
N PHE A 5 5.53 -10.42 -16.25
CA PHE A 5 4.85 -9.14 -16.41
C PHE A 5 5.84 -8.01 -16.06
N GLU A 6 5.97 -7.02 -16.94
CA GLU A 6 6.64 -5.74 -16.65
C GLU A 6 5.54 -4.72 -16.36
N VAL A 7 5.52 -4.16 -15.16
CA VAL A 7 4.59 -3.10 -14.79
C VAL A 7 5.18 -1.80 -15.35
N GLU A 8 4.64 -1.26 -16.46
CA GLU A 8 5.04 0.07 -16.93
C GLU A 8 4.55 1.15 -15.94
N LEU A 9 5.40 1.44 -14.96
CA LEU A 9 5.31 2.63 -14.13
C LEU A 9 5.94 3.79 -14.92
N SER A 10 5.31 4.96 -14.89
CA SER A 10 5.84 6.16 -15.53
C SER A 10 7.27 6.43 -15.02
N GLU A 11 8.21 6.76 -15.91
CA GLU A 11 9.54 7.21 -15.51
C GLU A 11 9.41 8.39 -14.54
N VAL A 12 9.70 8.14 -13.26
CA VAL A 12 9.73 9.17 -12.23
C VAL A 12 11.07 9.90 -12.35
N ILE A 13 11.04 11.09 -12.95
CA ILE A 13 12.22 11.95 -13.07
C ILE A 13 12.13 13.05 -12.02
N LEU A 14 12.57 12.74 -10.79
CA LEU A 14 12.80 13.76 -9.76
C LEU A 14 14.20 14.38 -9.94
N SER A 15 14.32 15.68 -9.66
CA SER A 15 15.63 16.30 -9.51
C SER A 15 16.39 15.66 -8.33
N ASP A 16 17.72 15.78 -8.30
CA ASP A 16 18.51 15.22 -7.20
C ASP A 16 18.12 15.81 -5.84
N GLU A 17 17.73 17.08 -5.81
CA GLU A 17 17.26 17.78 -4.61
C GLU A 17 15.89 17.27 -4.17
N ASP A 18 14.92 17.22 -5.08
CA ASP A 18 13.56 16.72 -4.80
C ASP A 18 13.58 15.25 -4.37
N ARG A 19 14.42 14.43 -5.01
CA ARG A 19 14.60 13.02 -4.67
C ARG A 19 15.12 12.86 -3.25
N ALA A 20 16.11 13.66 -2.85
CA ALA A 20 16.67 13.60 -1.50
C ALA A 20 15.65 14.04 -0.45
N GLU A 21 14.95 15.16 -0.68
CA GLU A 21 13.94 15.68 0.23
C GLU A 21 12.77 14.70 0.40
N TYR A 22 12.21 14.22 -0.71
CA TYR A 22 11.12 13.26 -0.67
C TYR A 22 11.51 11.98 0.06
N SER A 23 12.67 11.41 -0.28
CA SER A 23 13.11 10.14 0.31
C SER A 23 13.32 10.26 1.83
N GLU A 24 13.90 11.36 2.30
CA GLU A 24 14.09 11.59 3.74
C GLU A 24 12.74 11.69 4.48
N HIS A 25 11.78 12.42 3.93
CA HIS A 25 10.45 12.53 4.53
C HIS A 25 9.69 11.20 4.49
N ALA A 26 9.74 10.49 3.37
CA ALA A 26 9.08 9.21 3.19
C ALA A 26 9.65 8.13 4.12
N GLU A 27 10.97 8.07 4.30
CA GLU A 27 11.62 7.14 5.23
C GLU A 27 11.17 7.33 6.67
N ARG A 28 11.05 8.59 7.13
CA ARG A 28 10.54 8.89 8.48
C ARG A 28 9.09 8.44 8.67
N LEU A 29 8.25 8.67 7.66
CA LEU A 29 6.86 8.22 7.69
C LEU A 29 6.77 6.69 7.67
N LEU A 30 7.60 6.01 6.86
CA LEU A 30 7.62 4.56 6.79
C LEU A 30 8.10 3.91 8.10
N GLN A 31 9.06 4.51 8.80
CA GLN A 31 9.43 4.05 10.15
C GLN A 31 8.27 4.17 11.14
N GLU A 32 7.52 5.28 11.10
CA GLU A 32 6.31 5.46 11.91
C GLU A 32 5.26 4.39 11.56
N ILE A 33 4.99 4.20 10.27
CA ILE A 33 4.01 3.24 9.76
C ILE A 33 4.39 1.81 10.16
N THR A 34 5.66 1.43 10.02
CA THR A 34 6.17 0.10 10.39
C THR A 34 5.92 -0.18 11.86
N THR A 35 6.26 0.77 12.74
CA THR A 35 6.02 0.63 14.18
C THR A 35 4.54 0.45 14.50
N ILE A 36 3.65 1.14 13.77
CA ILE A 36 2.20 1.00 13.95
C ILE A 36 1.73 -0.40 13.50
N ILE A 37 2.27 -0.91 12.40
CA ILE A 37 1.93 -2.23 11.88
C ILE A 37 2.40 -3.34 12.80
N GLU A 38 3.62 -3.28 13.34
CA GLU A 38 4.11 -4.28 14.31
C GLU A 38 3.15 -4.41 15.51
N VAL A 39 2.67 -3.27 16.04
CA VAL A 39 1.68 -3.27 17.13
C VAL A 39 0.34 -3.88 16.71
N TYR A 40 -0.10 -3.63 15.48
CA TYR A 40 -1.34 -4.20 14.96
C TYR A 40 -1.21 -5.69 14.62
N GLU A 41 -0.06 -6.16 14.16
CA GLU A 41 0.20 -7.59 13.93
C GLU A 41 0.18 -8.38 15.25
N ASP A 42 0.76 -7.83 16.31
CA ASP A 42 0.70 -8.41 17.65
C ASP A 42 -0.73 -8.41 18.23
N ASN A 43 -1.58 -7.47 17.81
CA ASN A 43 -2.98 -7.38 18.23
C ASN A 43 -3.91 -6.89 17.11
N PRO A 44 -4.38 -7.78 16.21
CA PRO A 44 -5.23 -7.42 15.07
C PRO A 44 -6.61 -6.88 15.44
N GLY A 45 -6.96 -6.83 16.73
CA GLY A 45 -8.16 -6.14 17.22
C GLY A 45 -7.95 -4.64 17.50
N ASP A 46 -6.72 -4.12 17.43
CA ASP A 46 -6.43 -2.76 17.85
C ASP A 46 -6.84 -1.68 16.83
N LEU A 47 -8.08 -1.22 16.99
CA LEU A 47 -8.65 -0.11 16.20
C LEU A 47 -7.84 1.19 16.31
N LYS A 48 -7.07 1.39 17.40
CA LYS A 48 -6.24 2.59 17.55
C LYS A 48 -5.06 2.55 16.60
N SER A 49 -4.40 1.40 16.48
CA SER A 49 -3.30 1.20 15.52
C SER A 49 -3.77 1.38 14.09
N LEU A 50 -4.93 0.81 13.69
CA LEU A 50 -5.50 1.04 12.36
C LEU A 50 -5.78 2.52 12.06
N LYS A 51 -6.32 3.27 13.02
CA LYS A 51 -6.56 4.72 12.84
C LYS A 51 -5.26 5.52 12.72
N SER A 52 -4.24 5.14 13.48
CA SER A 52 -2.91 5.76 13.38
C SER A 52 -2.27 5.45 12.02
N PHE A 53 -2.38 4.20 11.57
CA PHE A 53 -1.91 3.75 10.27
C PHE A 53 -2.56 4.55 9.15
N HIS A 54 -3.89 4.66 9.14
CA HIS A 54 -4.62 5.44 8.14
C HIS A 54 -4.10 6.88 8.05
N LYS A 55 -3.90 7.55 9.19
CA LYS A 55 -3.39 8.93 9.24
C LYS A 55 -1.94 9.07 8.77
N ALA A 56 -1.10 8.07 9.03
CA ALA A 56 0.27 8.05 8.56
C ALA A 56 0.34 7.83 7.04
N MET A 57 -0.48 6.91 6.52
CA MET A 57 -0.64 6.66 5.09
C MET A 57 -1.23 7.87 4.35
N ASP A 58 -2.16 8.62 4.95
CA ASP A 58 -2.68 9.85 4.38
C ASP A 58 -1.60 10.93 4.22
N ARG A 59 -0.74 11.09 5.24
CA ARG A 59 0.43 11.98 5.15
C ARG A 59 1.40 11.55 4.06
N MET A 60 1.69 10.25 3.95
CA MET A 60 2.56 9.72 2.89
C MET A 60 1.95 9.90 1.50
N GLN A 61 0.64 9.68 1.36
CA GLN A 61 -0.10 9.91 0.11
C GLN A 61 -0.01 11.38 -0.33
N MET A 62 -0.22 12.32 0.61
CA MET A 62 -0.11 13.75 0.31
C MET A 62 1.29 14.12 -0.16
N GLN A 63 2.34 13.62 0.50
CA GLN A 63 3.72 13.83 0.07
C GLN A 63 3.94 13.27 -1.34
N ALA A 64 3.55 12.02 -1.60
CA ALA A 64 3.69 11.42 -2.92
C ALA A 64 3.01 12.25 -4.02
N LYS A 65 1.81 12.77 -3.78
CA LYS A 65 1.09 13.62 -4.71
C LYS A 65 1.77 14.97 -4.97
N LEU A 66 2.47 15.54 -3.98
CA LEU A 66 3.23 16.79 -4.17
C LEU A 66 4.38 16.61 -5.17
N TYR A 67 4.96 15.42 -5.25
CA TYR A 67 6.06 15.06 -6.16
C TYR A 67 5.58 14.27 -7.38
N GLU A 68 4.27 14.24 -7.67
CA GLU A 68 3.69 13.54 -8.82
C GLU A 68 3.99 12.02 -8.85
N LEU A 69 4.17 11.41 -7.67
CA LEU A 69 4.46 9.99 -7.49
C LEU A 69 3.16 9.19 -7.39
N ASP A 70 2.40 9.16 -8.48
CA ASP A 70 1.04 8.59 -8.53
C ASP A 70 0.98 7.12 -8.10
N VAL A 71 2.03 6.36 -8.41
CA VAL A 71 2.15 4.94 -8.05
C VAL A 71 2.16 4.80 -6.53
N ILE A 72 3.05 5.54 -5.85
CA ILE A 72 3.13 5.52 -4.38
C ILE A 72 1.81 6.02 -3.79
N ALA A 73 1.24 7.08 -4.34
CA ALA A 73 -0.04 7.61 -3.88
C ALA A 73 -1.17 6.57 -3.96
N SER A 74 -1.16 5.72 -5.00
CA SER A 74 -2.12 4.63 -5.19
C SER A 74 -1.94 3.51 -4.17
N PHE A 75 -0.70 3.14 -3.84
CA PHE A 75 -0.41 2.17 -2.77
C PHE A 75 -0.80 2.71 -1.39
N CYS A 76 -0.57 3.99 -1.14
CA CYS A 76 -1.04 4.62 0.10
C CYS A 76 -2.58 4.61 0.21
N GLU A 77 -3.28 4.89 -0.88
CA GLU A 77 -4.75 4.83 -0.94
C GLU A 77 -5.27 3.41 -0.68
N MET A 78 -4.63 2.42 -1.29
CA MET A 78 -4.97 1.02 -1.08
C MET A 78 -4.82 0.61 0.40
N GLY A 79 -3.69 0.93 1.03
CA GLY A 79 -3.48 0.65 2.45
C GLY A 79 -4.52 1.34 3.33
N LYS A 80 -4.89 2.59 3.02
CA LYS A 80 -5.96 3.31 3.73
C LYS A 80 -7.29 2.58 3.62
N LEU A 81 -7.69 2.16 2.41
CA LEU A 81 -8.94 1.42 2.19
C LEU A 81 -8.96 0.09 2.94
N VAL A 82 -7.86 -0.65 2.94
CA VAL A 82 -7.74 -1.89 3.71
C VAL A 82 -7.90 -1.61 5.21
N SER A 83 -7.21 -0.61 5.73
CA SER A 83 -7.29 -0.24 7.15
C SER A 83 -8.70 0.19 7.55
N ASP A 84 -9.39 0.96 6.72
CA ASP A 84 -10.77 1.38 6.97
C ASP A 84 -11.73 0.20 7.02
N ASN A 85 -11.61 -0.74 6.09
CA ASN A 85 -12.45 -1.94 6.10
C ASN A 85 -12.12 -2.86 7.28
N ALA A 86 -10.84 -2.98 7.67
CA ALA A 86 -10.43 -3.73 8.85
C ALA A 86 -11.05 -3.14 10.14
N THR A 87 -11.18 -1.80 10.26
CA THR A 87 -11.84 -1.19 11.43
C THR A 87 -13.32 -1.53 11.58
N LYS A 88 -13.98 -1.92 10.48
CA LYS A 88 -15.40 -2.29 10.44
C LYS A 88 -15.62 -3.78 10.74
N SER A 89 -14.55 -4.58 10.77
CA SER A 89 -14.61 -6.02 10.98
C SER A 89 -14.56 -6.40 12.46
N THR A 90 -15.42 -7.34 12.84
CA THR A 90 -15.37 -8.03 14.14
C THR A 90 -14.69 -9.40 14.06
N SER A 91 -14.29 -9.83 12.85
CA SER A 91 -13.68 -11.13 12.62
C SER A 91 -12.18 -11.07 12.82
N GLN A 92 -11.69 -11.74 13.87
CA GLN A 92 -10.26 -11.82 14.15
C GLN A 92 -9.47 -12.40 12.97
N ALA A 93 -9.96 -13.46 12.34
CA ALA A 93 -9.30 -14.07 11.18
C ALA A 93 -9.20 -13.12 9.98
N LEU A 94 -10.19 -12.24 9.79
CA LEU A 94 -10.11 -11.22 8.74
C LEU A 94 -9.08 -10.16 9.08
N ASN A 95 -9.03 -9.76 10.35
CA ASN A 95 -8.11 -8.74 10.82
C ASN A 95 -6.64 -9.21 10.77
N GLU A 96 -6.39 -10.49 11.04
CA GLU A 96 -5.08 -11.15 10.87
C GLU A 96 -4.62 -11.11 9.40
N VAL A 97 -5.52 -11.43 8.46
CA VAL A 97 -5.22 -11.33 7.03
C VAL A 97 -5.00 -9.87 6.61
N ALA A 98 -5.81 -8.94 7.13
CA ALA A 98 -5.64 -7.53 6.88
C ALA A 98 -4.30 -7.02 7.40
N ALA A 99 -3.85 -7.47 8.58
CA ALA A 99 -2.54 -7.13 9.14
C ALA A 99 -1.41 -7.53 8.19
N GLY A 100 -1.44 -8.77 7.68
CA GLY A 100 -0.46 -9.24 6.71
C GLY A 100 -0.46 -8.44 5.40
N VAL A 101 -1.63 -8.09 4.87
CA VAL A 101 -1.71 -7.26 3.64
C VAL A 101 -1.23 -5.83 3.88
N LEU A 102 -1.52 -5.25 5.05
CA LEU A 102 -1.00 -3.94 5.41
C LEU A 102 0.53 -3.96 5.57
N ALA A 103 1.09 -5.00 6.19
CA ALA A 103 2.54 -5.20 6.28
C ALA A 103 3.18 -5.33 4.88
N ASP A 104 2.62 -6.18 4.01
CA ASP A 104 3.10 -6.30 2.63
C ASP A 104 3.02 -4.96 1.87
N THR A 105 1.99 -4.13 2.15
CA THR A 105 1.86 -2.79 1.54
C THR A 105 3.01 -1.89 1.97
N VAL A 106 3.38 -1.92 3.26
CA VAL A 106 4.50 -1.14 3.80
C VAL A 106 5.82 -1.59 3.19
N ASP A 107 6.05 -2.90 3.07
CA ASP A 107 7.26 -3.45 2.45
C ASP A 107 7.42 -3.00 1.00
N VAL A 108 6.33 -3.01 0.23
CA VAL A 108 6.34 -2.52 -1.16
C VAL A 108 6.65 -1.02 -1.20
N LEU A 109 6.02 -0.23 -0.33
CA LEU A 109 6.28 1.22 -0.25
C LEU A 109 7.74 1.52 0.14
N MET A 110 8.33 0.74 1.06
CA MET A 110 9.73 0.86 1.43
C MET A 110 10.65 0.59 0.24
N GLN A 111 10.35 -0.44 -0.56
CA GLN A 111 11.11 -0.73 -1.77
C GLN A 111 10.99 0.41 -2.78
N MET A 112 9.79 0.94 -3.02
CA MET A 112 9.57 2.08 -3.94
C MET A 112 10.38 3.31 -3.53
N VAL A 113 10.34 3.68 -2.25
CA VAL A 113 11.10 4.81 -1.73
C VAL A 113 12.61 4.57 -1.86
N GLN A 114 13.07 3.33 -1.64
CA GLN A 114 14.48 2.99 -1.82
C GLN A 114 14.93 3.06 -3.28
N SER A 115 14.10 2.61 -4.23
CA SER A 115 14.37 2.75 -5.66
C SER A 115 14.41 4.22 -6.09
N ILE A 116 13.44 5.03 -5.64
CA ILE A 116 13.46 6.48 -5.85
C ILE A 116 14.76 7.05 -5.35
N LYS A 117 15.14 6.80 -4.09
CA LYS A 117 16.38 7.30 -3.48
C LYS A 117 17.63 6.94 -4.27
N SER A 118 17.65 5.73 -4.82
CA SER A 118 18.78 5.18 -5.58
C SER A 118 18.79 5.67 -7.04
N GLY A 119 17.74 6.36 -7.49
CA GLY A 119 17.56 6.75 -8.89
C GLY A 119 17.23 5.57 -9.81
N GLU A 120 16.75 4.46 -9.25
CA GLU A 120 16.33 3.27 -9.98
C GLU A 120 14.88 3.43 -10.44
N ASP A 121 14.57 2.83 -11.59
CA ASP A 121 13.22 2.82 -12.12
C ASP A 121 12.33 1.86 -11.31
N ILE A 122 11.27 2.45 -10.74
CA ILE A 122 10.26 1.77 -9.94
C ILE A 122 9.48 0.75 -10.80
N SER A 123 9.39 0.97 -12.12
CA SER A 123 8.66 0.12 -13.10
C SER A 123 9.11 -1.35 -13.11
N SER A 124 10.35 -1.60 -12.69
CA SER A 124 10.98 -2.91 -12.77
C SER A 124 10.66 -3.87 -11.60
N MET A 125 9.79 -3.47 -10.65
CA MET A 125 9.53 -4.26 -9.44
C MET A 125 8.68 -5.52 -9.67
N LYS A 126 9.33 -6.69 -9.74
CA LYS A 126 8.67 -8.01 -9.91
C LYS A 126 7.81 -8.48 -8.73
N GLN A 127 7.89 -7.86 -7.55
CA GLN A 127 7.16 -8.32 -6.36
C GLN A 127 5.67 -7.96 -6.37
N PHE A 128 5.22 -7.10 -7.30
CA PHE A 128 3.83 -6.66 -7.41
C PHE A 128 2.82 -7.80 -7.57
N GLU A 129 3.14 -8.84 -8.35
CA GLU A 129 2.18 -9.91 -8.65
C GLU A 129 1.74 -10.68 -7.39
N SER A 130 2.70 -10.99 -6.52
CA SER A 130 2.42 -11.75 -5.29
C SER A 130 1.59 -10.93 -4.28
N PHE A 131 1.84 -9.62 -4.23
CA PHE A 131 1.08 -8.67 -3.43
C PHE A 131 -0.35 -8.51 -3.96
N ILE A 132 -0.51 -8.33 -5.27
CA ILE A 132 -1.82 -8.24 -5.94
C ILE A 132 -2.66 -9.49 -5.64
N GLY A 133 -2.05 -10.68 -5.67
CA GLY A 133 -2.73 -11.93 -5.31
C GLY A 133 -3.28 -11.95 -3.87
N ARG A 134 -2.48 -11.53 -2.89
CA ARG A 134 -2.93 -11.45 -1.48
C ARG A 134 -4.00 -10.38 -1.28
N LEU A 135 -3.85 -9.25 -1.95
CA LEU A 135 -4.82 -8.16 -1.93
C LEU A 135 -6.16 -8.63 -2.52
N ARG A 136 -6.15 -9.33 -3.67
CA ARG A 136 -7.35 -9.91 -4.29
C ARG A 136 -8.08 -10.85 -3.33
N ILE A 137 -7.36 -11.73 -2.64
CA ILE A 137 -7.92 -12.62 -1.60
C ILE A 137 -8.59 -11.80 -0.48
N LEU A 138 -7.97 -10.71 -0.05
CA LEU A 138 -8.54 -9.85 0.99
C LEU A 138 -9.81 -9.13 0.52
N VAL A 139 -9.82 -8.59 -0.71
CA VAL A 139 -11.01 -7.97 -1.32
C VAL A 139 -12.17 -8.96 -1.35
N ASP A 140 -11.93 -10.19 -1.81
CA ASP A 140 -12.97 -11.22 -1.88
C ASP A 140 -13.52 -11.58 -0.49
N LYS A 141 -12.65 -11.62 0.52
CA LYS A 141 -13.07 -11.83 1.92
C LYS A 141 -13.89 -10.67 2.46
N PHE A 142 -13.55 -9.42 2.14
CA PHE A 142 -14.34 -8.25 2.55
C PHE A 142 -15.72 -8.23 1.84
N LYS A 143 -15.77 -8.57 0.54
CA LYS A 143 -17.03 -8.68 -0.22
C LYS A 143 -17.98 -9.72 0.39
N ALA A 144 -17.45 -10.89 0.77
CA ALA A 144 -18.24 -11.95 1.39
C ALA A 144 -18.89 -11.53 2.72
N LEU A 145 -18.41 -10.45 3.35
CA LEU A 145 -18.89 -9.93 4.62
C LEU A 145 -19.81 -8.70 4.49
N ASN A 146 -20.21 -8.33 3.26
CA ASN A 146 -21.02 -7.14 2.96
C ASN A 146 -20.41 -5.83 3.49
N ALA A 147 -19.08 -5.68 3.48
CA ALA A 147 -18.48 -4.38 3.74
C ALA A 147 -18.70 -3.41 2.54
N ASP A 148 -18.72 -2.13 2.86
CA ASP A 148 -19.39 -1.00 2.19
C ASP A 148 -18.89 -0.61 0.77
N ASN A 149 -19.44 0.49 0.22
CA ASN A 149 -19.05 1.15 -1.07
C ASN A 149 -17.53 1.33 -1.31
N ASP A 150 -16.70 1.35 -0.25
CA ASP A 150 -15.25 1.49 -0.38
C ASP A 150 -14.57 0.22 -0.92
N ILE A 151 -15.21 -0.95 -0.80
CA ILE A 151 -14.74 -2.18 -1.42
C ILE A 151 -14.79 -2.08 -2.94
N GLU A 152 -15.82 -1.46 -3.51
CA GLU A 152 -15.92 -1.33 -4.98
C GLU A 152 -14.76 -0.49 -5.53
N LYS A 153 -14.33 0.54 -4.79
CA LYS A 153 -13.13 1.31 -5.14
C LYS A 153 -11.86 0.47 -5.04
N LEU A 154 -11.70 -0.29 -3.94
CA LEU A 154 -10.54 -1.17 -3.77
C LEU A 154 -10.49 -2.22 -4.88
N ASP A 155 -11.62 -2.84 -5.21
CA ASP A 155 -11.78 -3.82 -6.28
C ASP A 155 -11.47 -3.23 -7.66
N ALA A 156 -11.88 -1.98 -7.92
CA ALA A 156 -11.53 -1.26 -9.14
C ALA A 156 -10.02 -0.99 -9.21
N ILE A 157 -9.38 -0.60 -8.11
CA ILE A 157 -7.92 -0.43 -8.04
C ILE A 157 -7.21 -1.76 -8.33
N VAL A 158 -7.58 -2.85 -7.65
CA VAL A 158 -6.99 -4.18 -7.89
C VAL A 158 -7.19 -4.60 -9.34
N SER A 159 -8.39 -4.39 -9.90
CA SER A 159 -8.69 -4.74 -11.29
C SER A 159 -7.91 -3.89 -12.29
N ASN A 160 -7.63 -2.62 -12.00
CA ASN A 160 -6.79 -1.78 -12.86
C ASN A 160 -5.31 -2.19 -12.81
N LEU A 161 -4.84 -2.67 -11.66
CA LEU A 161 -3.51 -3.26 -11.52
C LEU A 161 -3.40 -4.60 -12.27
N GLU A 162 -4.50 -5.32 -12.45
CA GLU A 162 -4.57 -6.57 -13.22
C GLU A 162 -4.82 -6.38 -14.74
N LYS A 163 -5.48 -5.30 -15.18
CA LYS A 163 -6.03 -5.13 -16.55
C LYS A 163 -5.19 -4.33 -17.55
N LYS A 164 -3.92 -4.01 -17.25
CA LYS A 164 -3.05 -3.43 -18.29
C LYS A 164 -2.46 -4.55 -19.15
N ASP A 165 -3.26 -4.97 -20.14
CA ASP A 165 -2.85 -5.76 -21.32
C ASP A 165 -1.97 -4.94 -22.28
#